data_AF-A0A5J4QMA7-F1
#
_entry.id   AF-A0A5J4QMA7-F1
#
_cell.length_a   1.000
_cell.length_b   1.000
_cell.length_c   1.000
_cell.angle_alpha   90.00
_cell.angle_beta   90.00
_cell.angle_gamma   90.00
#
_symmetry.space_group_name_H-M   'P 1'
#
loop_
_entity.id
_entity.type
_entity.pdbx_description
1 polymer ?
#
loop_
_entity_poly.entity_id
_entity_poly.type
_entity_poly.pdbx_seq_one_letter_code
_entity_poly.pdbx_strand_id
1 'polypeptide(L)'
;MINSIKKFYDKAIRTSLLAQDKLTNKWYHLFSVIELQPEETYPYNIPNNKWQNNCVRTIQSKLENYTFYLNVNDIDSVAEAISIFDDPLNVFYIDEEKINFFNTSFTKEPSGEYPLIFSSNTHKDEGLSSVLPQRKSGILVWCQIDSDRKTEKEFILSSVSKEMFAIRQLTMDWLGFDLIQKSEHIGNIYLSVPNPYFREIDVSLSTNPICIFYKILERKNVSEPLIFRIIDRHGEAIALDKTFEIQNSIDLIKLPHEPHLFELRIYNKENDLIAIQEPATFVKTIQLGMSIKRADFHVQVGTDKGNKEYVVENFGIEESLLIGKPQSFNAECYFENAENQRKHHKHEKRKEFIFFPGAKSELEKSQFKERAKTIIRDILNQSNDSCYICDY
;
A
#
# COMPACT_ATOMS: atom_id res chain seq x y z
N MET A 1 -17.64 -11.52 -13.96
CA MET A 1 -16.75 -10.47 -14.53
C MET A 1 -15.49 -11.02 -15.23
N ILE A 2 -14.68 -11.90 -14.63
CA ILE A 2 -13.42 -12.37 -15.28
C ILE A 2 -13.60 -12.91 -16.71
N ASN A 3 -14.70 -13.63 -16.97
CA ASN A 3 -15.03 -14.16 -18.29
C ASN A 3 -15.30 -13.08 -19.36
N SER A 4 -15.78 -11.89 -18.99
CA SER A 4 -16.02 -10.80 -19.95
C SER A 4 -14.74 -10.07 -20.33
N ILE A 5 -13.79 -9.97 -19.38
CA ILE A 5 -12.54 -9.23 -19.57
C ILE A 5 -11.37 -10.11 -20.05
N LYS A 6 -11.43 -11.44 -19.93
CA LYS A 6 -10.31 -12.33 -20.30
C LYS A 6 -9.78 -12.14 -21.74
N LYS A 7 -10.65 -11.70 -22.66
CA LYS A 7 -10.31 -11.39 -24.05
C LYS A 7 -9.29 -10.26 -24.24
N PHE A 8 -9.08 -9.43 -23.21
CA PHE A 8 -8.11 -8.32 -23.22
C PHE A 8 -6.69 -8.75 -22.84
N TYR A 9 -6.48 -10.03 -22.52
CA TYR A 9 -5.20 -10.58 -22.08
C TYR A 9 -4.78 -11.69 -23.04
N ASP A 10 -3.51 -11.70 -23.41
CA ASP A 10 -2.91 -12.66 -24.35
C ASP A 10 -1.93 -13.61 -23.65
N LYS A 11 -1.47 -13.24 -22.45
CA LYS A 11 -0.48 -14.00 -21.68
C LYS A 11 -0.95 -14.24 -20.25
N ALA A 12 -0.43 -15.30 -19.66
CA ALA A 12 -0.57 -15.57 -18.24
C ALA A 12 0.77 -16.02 -17.67
N ILE A 13 1.15 -15.44 -16.53
CA ILE A 13 2.41 -15.77 -15.84
C ILE A 13 2.07 -16.18 -14.43
N ARG A 14 2.67 -17.28 -13.98
CA ARG A 14 2.51 -17.79 -12.62
C ARG A 14 3.82 -17.64 -11.87
N THR A 15 3.75 -16.97 -10.73
CA THR A 15 4.77 -17.01 -9.68
C THR A 15 4.32 -17.98 -8.61
N SER A 16 5.13 -18.98 -8.27
CA SER A 16 4.83 -19.98 -7.25
C SER A 16 6.02 -20.23 -6.33
N LEU A 17 5.73 -20.30 -5.03
CA LEU A 17 6.60 -20.84 -4.00
C LEU A 17 6.13 -22.27 -3.66
N LEU A 18 7.06 -23.22 -3.72
CA LEU A 18 6.80 -24.64 -3.53
C LEU A 18 7.79 -25.23 -2.53
N ALA A 19 7.37 -26.29 -1.85
CA ALA A 19 8.23 -27.17 -1.08
C ALA A 19 8.22 -28.56 -1.68
N GLN A 20 9.40 -29.14 -1.85
CA GLN A 20 9.53 -30.56 -2.15
C GLN A 20 9.94 -31.27 -0.86
N ASP A 21 9.13 -32.22 -0.41
CA ASP A 21 9.46 -33.13 0.69
C ASP A 21 10.58 -34.08 0.23
N LYS A 22 11.69 -34.11 0.95
CA LYS A 22 12.86 -34.94 0.60
C LYS A 22 12.64 -36.44 0.83
N LEU A 23 11.70 -36.82 1.69
CA LEU A 23 11.40 -38.22 1.98
C LEU A 23 10.44 -38.80 0.95
N THR A 24 9.37 -38.06 0.63
CA THR A 24 8.31 -38.55 -0.28
C THR A 24 8.48 -38.08 -1.72
N ASN A 25 9.38 -37.13 -1.99
CA ASN A 25 9.53 -36.39 -3.25
C ASN A 25 8.26 -35.65 -3.70
N LYS A 26 7.25 -35.54 -2.83
CA LYS A 26 6.01 -34.83 -3.15
C LYS A 26 6.25 -33.32 -3.12
N TRP A 27 5.65 -32.66 -4.09
CA TRP A 27 5.61 -31.21 -4.19
C TRP A 27 4.37 -30.65 -3.49
N TYR A 28 4.57 -29.61 -2.71
CA TYR A 28 3.52 -28.90 -1.99
C TYR A 28 3.54 -27.41 -2.33
N HIS A 29 2.35 -26.85 -2.48
CA HIS A 29 2.14 -25.42 -2.68
C HIS A 29 2.32 -24.65 -1.36
N LEU A 30 2.98 -23.48 -1.42
CA LEU A 30 3.05 -22.53 -0.31
C LEU A 30 2.42 -21.19 -0.63
N PHE A 31 2.57 -20.69 -1.85
CA PHE A 31 2.05 -19.38 -2.24
C PHE A 31 2.09 -19.25 -3.77
N SER A 32 1.06 -18.68 -4.38
CA SER A 32 1.12 -18.35 -5.81
C SER A 32 0.36 -17.09 -6.19
N VAL A 33 0.89 -16.40 -7.19
CA VAL A 33 0.15 -15.37 -7.95
C VAL A 33 0.14 -15.78 -9.42
N ILE A 34 -1.05 -15.88 -9.98
CA ILE A 34 -1.30 -16.01 -11.41
C ILE A 34 -1.67 -14.61 -11.91
N GLU A 35 -0.86 -14.06 -12.79
CA GLU A 35 -1.11 -12.76 -13.40
C GLU A 35 -1.54 -12.92 -14.85
N LEU A 36 -2.70 -12.37 -15.23
CA LEU A 36 -3.07 -12.22 -16.63
C LEU A 36 -2.44 -10.93 -17.17
N GLN A 37 -1.75 -11.02 -18.30
CA GLN A 37 -1.03 -9.91 -18.89
C GLN A 37 -1.57 -9.59 -20.30
N PRO A 38 -1.71 -8.30 -20.63
CA PRO A 38 -1.97 -7.84 -21.98
C PRO A 38 -0.67 -7.71 -22.79
N GLU A 39 -0.81 -7.61 -24.11
CA GLU A 39 0.30 -7.64 -25.08
C GLU A 39 1.40 -6.59 -24.80
N GLU A 40 0.98 -5.43 -24.27
CA GLU A 40 1.87 -4.39 -23.77
C GLU A 40 2.45 -4.78 -22.41
N THR A 41 3.49 -5.61 -22.45
CA THR A 41 4.20 -6.09 -21.25
C THR A 41 4.90 -4.97 -20.50
N TYR A 42 4.73 -4.96 -19.17
CA TYR A 42 5.72 -4.43 -18.26
C TYR A 42 6.66 -5.58 -17.88
N PRO A 43 8.00 -5.40 -17.93
CA PRO A 43 8.91 -6.42 -17.49
C PRO A 43 8.65 -6.74 -16.01
N TYR A 44 8.66 -8.02 -15.66
CA TYR A 44 8.88 -8.40 -14.27
C TYR A 44 10.20 -7.78 -13.80
N ASN A 45 10.31 -7.43 -12.53
CA ASN A 45 11.59 -7.01 -11.93
C ASN A 45 12.63 -8.16 -11.89
N ILE A 46 12.36 -9.28 -12.56
CA ILE A 46 13.28 -10.39 -12.74
C ILE A 46 14.07 -10.14 -14.03
N PRO A 47 15.40 -9.92 -13.93
CA PRO A 47 16.24 -9.64 -15.09
C PRO A 47 16.11 -10.71 -16.18
N ASN A 48 16.01 -10.29 -17.45
CA ASN A 48 15.83 -11.19 -18.61
C ASN A 48 16.88 -12.32 -18.68
N ASN A 49 18.11 -12.08 -18.20
CA ASN A 49 19.17 -13.09 -18.19
C ASN A 49 18.94 -14.23 -17.19
N LYS A 50 17.96 -14.12 -16.28
CA LYS A 50 17.57 -15.18 -15.36
C LYS A 50 16.49 -16.11 -15.93
N TRP A 51 15.85 -15.74 -17.04
CA TRP A 51 14.87 -16.57 -17.72
C TRP A 51 15.57 -17.62 -18.59
N GLN A 52 15.25 -18.89 -18.37
CA GLN A 52 15.70 -20.02 -19.18
C GLN A 52 14.46 -20.86 -19.55
N ASN A 53 14.27 -21.16 -20.83
CA ASN A 53 13.11 -21.91 -21.32
C ASN A 53 11.77 -21.34 -20.82
N ASN A 54 11.58 -20.02 -20.89
CA ASN A 54 10.38 -19.29 -20.41
C ASN A 54 10.04 -19.51 -18.92
N CYS A 55 11.02 -19.90 -18.11
CA CYS A 55 10.88 -19.95 -16.66
C CYS A 55 12.09 -19.42 -15.91
N VAL A 56 11.87 -19.09 -14.64
CA VAL A 56 12.88 -18.68 -13.68
C VAL A 56 12.74 -19.59 -12.48
N ARG A 57 13.81 -20.29 -12.12
CA ARG A 57 13.84 -21.17 -10.95
C ARG A 57 14.99 -20.82 -10.04
N THR A 58 14.69 -20.77 -8.76
CA THR A 58 15.68 -20.64 -7.70
C THR A 58 15.32 -21.56 -6.55
N ILE A 59 16.34 -22.01 -5.81
CA ILE A 59 16.21 -23.10 -4.86
C ILE A 59 16.92 -22.80 -3.55
N GLN A 60 16.37 -23.34 -2.46
CA GLN A 60 17.04 -23.46 -1.16
C GLN A 60 17.03 -24.92 -0.74
N SER A 61 18.14 -25.62 -0.96
CA SER A 61 18.25 -27.09 -0.89
C SER A 61 19.08 -27.65 0.28
N LYS A 62 19.72 -26.78 1.07
CA LYS A 62 20.55 -27.16 2.24
C LYS A 62 19.76 -27.27 3.55
N LEU A 63 18.61 -27.94 3.49
CA LEU A 63 17.69 -28.12 4.61
C LEU A 63 17.49 -29.61 4.90
N GLU A 64 16.89 -29.94 6.05
CA GLU A 64 16.73 -31.33 6.50
C GLU A 64 15.54 -32.02 5.82
N ASN A 65 14.35 -31.41 5.90
CA ASN A 65 13.10 -32.07 5.48
C ASN A 65 12.59 -31.63 4.10
N TYR A 66 12.74 -30.35 3.77
CA TYR A 66 12.17 -29.77 2.56
C TYR A 66 13.24 -29.11 1.68
N THR A 67 13.01 -29.03 0.38
CA THR A 67 13.70 -28.09 -0.51
C THR A 67 12.68 -27.06 -0.99
N PHE A 68 12.98 -25.77 -0.85
CA PHE A 68 12.09 -24.72 -1.34
C PHE A 68 12.48 -24.26 -2.74
N TYR A 69 11.46 -24.00 -3.55
CA TYR A 69 11.60 -23.56 -4.93
C TYR A 69 10.72 -22.35 -5.14
N LEU A 70 11.28 -21.32 -5.77
CA LEU A 70 10.50 -20.25 -6.37
C LEU A 70 10.59 -20.41 -7.87
N ASN A 71 9.42 -20.56 -8.49
CA ASN A 71 9.25 -20.76 -9.92
C ASN A 71 8.39 -19.64 -10.49
N VAL A 72 8.88 -18.97 -11.53
CA VAL A 72 8.09 -18.06 -12.35
C VAL A 72 8.04 -18.64 -13.75
N ASN A 73 6.85 -18.93 -14.26
CA ASN A 73 6.67 -19.59 -15.55
C ASN A 73 5.49 -19.01 -16.32
N ASP A 74 5.57 -19.02 -17.65
CA ASP A 74 4.42 -18.77 -18.51
C ASP A 74 3.42 -19.94 -18.41
N ILE A 75 2.12 -19.63 -18.49
CA ILE A 75 1.03 -20.59 -18.67
C ILE A 75 0.61 -20.51 -20.14
N ASP A 76 0.30 -21.66 -20.76
CA ASP A 76 0.10 -21.74 -22.21
C ASP A 76 -1.05 -20.86 -22.71
N SER A 77 -2.07 -20.66 -21.88
CA SER A 77 -3.18 -19.76 -22.21
C SER A 77 -3.84 -19.10 -21.00
N VAL A 78 -4.51 -17.97 -21.25
CA VAL A 78 -5.37 -17.31 -20.27
C VAL A 78 -6.51 -18.22 -19.79
N ALA A 79 -7.06 -19.06 -20.67
CA ALA A 79 -8.13 -19.99 -20.30
C ALA A 79 -7.64 -21.06 -19.32
N GLU A 80 -6.44 -21.59 -19.55
CA GLU A 80 -5.80 -22.53 -18.63
C GLU A 80 -5.48 -21.86 -17.29
N ALA A 81 -4.94 -20.63 -17.30
CA ALA A 81 -4.66 -19.88 -16.08
C ALA A 81 -5.90 -19.68 -15.20
N ILE A 82 -7.04 -19.36 -15.81
CA ILE A 82 -8.33 -19.26 -15.11
C ILE A 82 -8.76 -20.63 -14.58
N SER A 83 -8.62 -21.71 -15.37
CA SER A 83 -8.96 -23.07 -14.92
C SER A 83 -8.11 -23.51 -13.72
N ILE A 84 -6.80 -23.22 -13.72
CA ILE A 84 -5.89 -23.49 -12.61
C ILE A 84 -6.34 -22.74 -11.36
N PHE A 85 -6.74 -21.48 -11.52
CA PHE A 85 -7.24 -20.68 -10.41
C PHE A 85 -8.59 -21.16 -9.88
N ASP A 86 -9.51 -21.59 -10.76
CA ASP A 86 -10.85 -22.01 -10.36
C ASP A 86 -10.88 -23.39 -9.68
N ASP A 87 -9.99 -24.32 -10.07
CA ASP A 87 -9.90 -25.68 -9.51
C ASP A 87 -8.45 -26.12 -9.20
N PRO A 88 -7.76 -25.42 -8.28
CA PRO A 88 -6.34 -25.66 -8.03
C PRO A 88 -6.03 -27.07 -7.50
N LEU A 89 -6.95 -27.71 -6.78
CA LEU A 89 -6.70 -29.03 -6.19
C LEU A 89 -6.55 -30.14 -7.24
N ASN A 90 -7.16 -29.96 -8.41
CA ASN A 90 -7.18 -30.97 -9.47
C ASN A 90 -6.26 -30.63 -10.64
N VAL A 91 -6.08 -29.35 -10.97
CA VAL A 91 -5.41 -28.93 -12.21
C VAL A 91 -4.11 -28.12 -12.00
N PHE A 92 -3.55 -28.07 -10.78
CA PHE A 92 -2.32 -27.33 -10.54
C PHE A 92 -1.07 -28.19 -10.80
N TYR A 93 -0.49 -28.03 -11.99
CA TYR A 93 0.73 -28.70 -12.44
C TYR A 93 1.86 -27.72 -12.74
N ILE A 94 3.11 -28.13 -12.50
CA ILE A 94 4.34 -27.43 -12.90
C ILE A 94 5.26 -28.46 -13.56
N ASP A 95 5.60 -28.27 -14.84
CA ASP A 95 6.38 -29.23 -15.64
C ASP A 95 5.86 -30.68 -15.56
N GLU A 96 4.55 -30.86 -15.73
CA GLU A 96 3.87 -32.16 -15.62
C GLU A 96 3.83 -32.75 -14.19
N GLU A 97 4.52 -32.15 -13.21
CA GLU A 97 4.46 -32.55 -11.80
C GLU A 97 3.20 -32.00 -11.13
N LYS A 98 2.44 -32.89 -10.49
CA LYS A 98 1.26 -32.50 -9.72
C LYS A 98 1.68 -31.83 -8.41
N ILE A 99 1.22 -30.61 -8.19
CA ILE A 99 1.44 -29.91 -6.93
C ILE A 99 0.33 -30.27 -5.95
N ASN A 100 0.72 -30.68 -4.74
CA ASN A 100 -0.20 -31.05 -3.68
C ASN A 100 -0.49 -29.86 -2.76
N PHE A 101 -1.62 -29.94 -2.07
CA PHE A 101 -2.08 -28.93 -1.12
C PHE A 101 -2.33 -29.61 0.23
N PHE A 102 -2.01 -28.93 1.32
CA PHE A 102 -2.34 -29.40 2.68
C PHE A 102 -3.83 -29.20 2.98
N ASN A 103 -4.44 -28.19 2.38
CA ASN A 103 -5.87 -27.95 2.43
C ASN A 103 -6.65 -28.80 1.42
N THR A 104 -7.90 -29.07 1.78
CA THR A 104 -8.84 -29.89 1.00
C THR A 104 -9.86 -29.05 0.24
N SER A 105 -9.88 -27.74 0.51
CA SER A 105 -10.79 -26.76 -0.08
C SER A 105 -10.21 -25.36 0.09
N PHE A 106 -10.67 -24.44 -0.75
CA PHE A 106 -10.35 -23.01 -0.67
C PHE A 106 -11.61 -22.19 -0.43
N THR A 107 -11.44 -21.09 0.30
CA THR A 107 -12.47 -20.05 0.41
C THR A 107 -12.21 -18.97 -0.64
N LYS A 108 -13.19 -18.69 -1.50
CA LYS A 108 -13.07 -17.64 -2.51
C LYS A 108 -13.28 -16.27 -1.87
N GLU A 109 -12.35 -15.33 -2.12
CA GLU A 109 -12.53 -13.92 -1.78
C GLU A 109 -12.29 -13.04 -3.02
N PRO A 110 -13.30 -12.32 -3.49
CA PRO A 110 -14.66 -12.30 -2.97
C PRO A 110 -15.43 -13.58 -3.36
N SER A 111 -16.54 -13.84 -2.67
CA SER A 111 -17.39 -15.02 -2.94
C SER A 111 -18.15 -14.96 -4.26
N GLY A 112 -18.26 -13.78 -4.87
CA GLY A 112 -18.95 -13.54 -6.14
C GLY A 112 -18.02 -13.46 -7.36
N GLU A 113 -18.58 -13.10 -8.51
CA GLU A 113 -17.82 -12.99 -9.76
C GLU A 113 -17.03 -11.69 -9.94
N TYR A 114 -17.27 -10.72 -9.07
CA TYR A 114 -16.61 -9.41 -9.08
C TYR A 114 -15.25 -9.51 -8.41
N PRO A 115 -14.24 -8.73 -8.81
CA PRO A 115 -12.93 -8.72 -8.15
C PRO A 115 -12.91 -7.81 -6.93
N LEU A 116 -11.87 -7.98 -6.10
CA LEU A 116 -11.34 -6.90 -5.27
C LEU A 116 -10.63 -5.89 -6.18
N ILE A 117 -10.91 -4.60 -5.97
CA ILE A 117 -10.41 -3.52 -6.83
C ILE A 117 -9.42 -2.68 -6.03
N PHE A 118 -8.18 -2.65 -6.49
CA PHE A 118 -7.12 -1.83 -5.94
C PHE A 118 -6.81 -0.67 -6.88
N SER A 119 -6.45 0.48 -6.30
CA SER A 119 -6.16 1.72 -7.02
C SER A 119 -4.84 1.66 -7.81
N SER A 120 -3.75 1.57 -7.09
CA SER A 120 -2.39 1.29 -7.54
C SER A 120 -1.68 0.72 -6.33
N ASN A 121 -0.88 -0.32 -6.53
CA ASN A 121 -0.07 -0.93 -5.46
C ASN A 121 1.41 -0.61 -5.61
N THR A 122 1.77 0.42 -6.40
CA THR A 122 3.18 0.78 -6.65
C THR A 122 3.91 1.18 -5.34
N HIS A 123 3.18 1.65 -4.34
CA HIS A 123 3.73 2.11 -3.05
C HIS A 123 3.00 1.49 -1.84
N LYS A 124 2.41 0.31 -2.00
CA LYS A 124 1.64 -0.34 -0.93
C LYS A 124 2.42 -1.50 -0.31
N ASP A 125 2.77 -1.35 0.96
CA ASP A 125 3.53 -2.36 1.73
C ASP A 125 2.64 -3.21 2.66
N GLU A 126 1.34 -2.90 2.72
CA GLU A 126 0.37 -3.55 3.61
C GLU A 126 -0.73 -4.31 2.86
N GLY A 127 -1.34 -5.27 3.57
CA GLY A 127 -2.46 -6.08 3.11
C GLY A 127 -2.19 -6.88 1.82
N LEU A 128 -3.27 -7.28 1.15
CA LEU A 128 -3.19 -8.10 -0.07
C LEU A 128 -2.36 -7.43 -1.18
N SER A 129 -2.43 -6.11 -1.33
CA SER A 129 -1.67 -5.38 -2.35
C SER A 129 -0.15 -5.57 -2.25
N SER A 130 0.36 -5.89 -1.06
CA SER A 130 1.80 -6.00 -0.79
C SER A 130 2.46 -7.27 -1.33
N VAL A 131 1.68 -8.29 -1.71
CA VAL A 131 2.18 -9.55 -2.25
C VAL A 131 1.86 -9.72 -3.75
N LEU A 132 1.24 -8.72 -4.37
CA LEU A 132 0.83 -8.73 -5.78
C LEU A 132 1.86 -8.01 -6.67
N PRO A 133 1.92 -8.33 -7.97
CA PRO A 133 2.70 -7.58 -8.94
C PRO A 133 2.40 -6.09 -8.88
N GLN A 134 3.42 -5.26 -8.86
CA GLN A 134 3.26 -3.81 -8.82
C GLN A 134 2.75 -3.28 -10.17
N ARG A 135 1.64 -2.54 -10.13
CA ARG A 135 1.02 -1.88 -11.28
C ARG A 135 0.61 -0.46 -10.93
N LYS A 136 0.80 0.43 -11.91
CA LYS A 136 0.34 1.82 -11.86
C LYS A 136 -1.16 1.95 -12.10
N SER A 137 -1.70 1.08 -12.97
CA SER A 137 -3.15 0.95 -13.17
C SER A 137 -3.77 0.22 -11.99
N GLY A 138 -5.08 0.41 -11.83
CA GLY A 138 -5.88 -0.43 -10.94
C GLY A 138 -5.72 -1.90 -11.22
N ILE A 139 -5.74 -2.70 -10.16
CA ILE A 139 -5.62 -4.15 -10.20
C ILE A 139 -6.94 -4.76 -9.74
N LEU A 140 -7.41 -5.72 -10.52
CA LEU A 140 -8.55 -6.58 -10.21
C LEU A 140 -8.01 -7.90 -9.67
N VAL A 141 -8.49 -8.33 -8.49
CA VAL A 141 -7.94 -9.50 -7.80
C VAL A 141 -9.04 -10.44 -7.36
N TRP A 142 -8.80 -11.74 -7.57
CA TRP A 142 -9.58 -12.82 -6.97
C TRP A 142 -8.64 -13.72 -6.15
N CYS A 143 -9.14 -14.26 -5.05
CA CYS A 143 -8.36 -15.05 -4.12
C CYS A 143 -8.95 -16.44 -3.92
N GLN A 144 -8.09 -17.43 -3.78
CA GLN A 144 -8.37 -18.74 -3.21
C GLN A 144 -7.60 -18.84 -1.90
N ILE A 145 -8.32 -18.80 -0.78
CA ILE A 145 -7.75 -18.69 0.56
C ILE A 145 -7.76 -20.05 1.27
N ASP A 146 -6.62 -20.47 1.82
CA ASP A 146 -6.53 -21.56 2.79
C ASP A 146 -7.08 -21.08 4.14
N SER A 147 -8.42 -21.05 4.25
CA SER A 147 -9.11 -20.54 5.44
C SER A 147 -8.83 -21.34 6.71
N ASP A 148 -8.44 -22.61 6.57
CA ASP A 148 -8.07 -23.48 7.70
C ASP A 148 -6.61 -23.28 8.14
N ARG A 149 -5.84 -22.48 7.38
CA ARG A 149 -4.41 -22.20 7.58
C ARG A 149 -3.58 -23.49 7.69
N LYS A 150 -3.93 -24.54 6.92
CA LYS A 150 -3.26 -25.85 7.02
C LYS A 150 -1.82 -25.78 6.54
N THR A 151 -1.59 -25.08 5.43
CA THR A 151 -0.25 -24.90 4.87
C THR A 151 0.62 -24.10 5.82
N GLU A 152 0.07 -23.03 6.39
CA GLU A 152 0.80 -22.24 7.38
C GLU A 152 1.16 -23.04 8.63
N LYS A 153 0.24 -23.81 9.19
CA LYS A 153 0.50 -24.64 10.38
C LYS A 153 1.61 -25.67 10.17
N GLU A 154 1.83 -26.12 8.93
CA GLU A 154 2.92 -27.03 8.58
C GLU A 154 4.29 -26.32 8.61
N PHE A 155 4.37 -25.08 8.11
CA PHE A 155 5.65 -24.37 7.92
C PHE A 155 5.98 -23.33 8.99
N ILE A 156 4.98 -22.80 9.69
CA ILE A 156 5.13 -21.79 10.73
C ILE A 156 5.03 -22.45 12.10
N LEU A 157 6.19 -22.65 12.71
CA LEU A 157 6.32 -23.23 14.05
C LEU A 157 6.44 -22.12 15.11
N SER A 158 6.24 -22.48 16.38
CA SER A 158 6.39 -21.54 17.51
C SER A 158 7.82 -21.01 17.71
N SER A 159 8.81 -21.65 17.08
CA SER A 159 10.21 -21.24 17.10
C SER A 159 10.73 -21.10 15.67
N VAL A 160 11.62 -20.13 15.44
CA VAL A 160 12.24 -19.90 14.12
C VAL A 160 13.00 -21.15 13.67
N SER A 161 12.55 -21.75 12.57
CA SER A 161 13.18 -22.91 11.93
C SER A 161 14.11 -22.50 10.78
N LYS A 162 14.97 -23.42 10.33
CA LYS A 162 15.82 -23.21 9.14
C LYS A 162 14.96 -23.05 7.88
N GLU A 163 13.82 -23.75 7.84
CA GLU A 163 12.84 -23.70 6.77
C GLU A 163 12.22 -22.30 6.67
N MET A 164 11.80 -21.71 7.80
CA MET A 164 11.29 -20.35 7.83
C MET A 164 12.33 -19.34 7.31
N PHE A 165 13.59 -19.48 7.71
CA PHE A 165 14.66 -18.62 7.20
C PHE A 165 14.88 -18.77 5.69
N ALA A 166 14.81 -20.01 5.17
CA ALA A 166 14.95 -20.27 3.75
C ALA A 166 13.81 -19.67 2.93
N ILE A 167 12.56 -19.79 3.39
CA ILE A 167 11.40 -19.15 2.77
C ILE A 167 11.59 -17.64 2.74
N ARG A 168 11.90 -17.03 3.90
CA ARG A 168 12.13 -15.59 4.05
C ARG A 168 13.20 -15.08 3.09
N GLN A 169 14.35 -15.75 3.05
CA GLN A 169 15.45 -15.36 2.16
C GLN A 169 15.02 -15.42 0.70
N LEU A 170 14.32 -16.49 0.30
CA LEU A 170 13.88 -16.68 -1.07
C LEU A 170 12.87 -15.63 -1.52
N THR A 171 11.90 -15.29 -0.68
CA THR A 171 10.87 -14.29 -1.03
C THR A 171 11.43 -12.87 -0.98
N MET A 172 12.31 -12.55 -0.04
CA MET A 172 12.97 -11.24 0.00
C MET A 172 13.85 -11.01 -1.24
N ASP A 173 14.66 -12.00 -1.62
CA ASP A 173 15.61 -11.87 -2.72
C ASP A 173 14.93 -11.77 -4.11
N TRP A 174 13.75 -12.38 -4.27
CA TRP A 174 13.11 -12.52 -5.59
C TRP A 174 11.77 -11.82 -5.72
N LEU A 175 11.00 -11.69 -4.63
CA LEU A 175 9.68 -11.06 -4.63
C LEU A 175 9.69 -9.68 -3.95
N GLY A 176 10.75 -9.36 -3.20
CA GLY A 176 10.88 -8.07 -2.52
C GLY A 176 10.08 -7.96 -1.22
N PHE A 177 9.55 -9.07 -0.70
CA PHE A 177 8.82 -9.09 0.57
C PHE A 177 9.07 -10.37 1.38
N ASP A 178 8.82 -10.28 2.69
CA ASP A 178 8.97 -11.38 3.64
C ASP A 178 7.63 -12.11 3.81
N LEU A 179 7.48 -13.28 3.19
CA LEU A 179 6.25 -14.07 3.30
C LEU A 179 6.03 -14.62 4.72
N ILE A 180 7.08 -14.79 5.52
CA ILE A 180 6.94 -15.26 6.91
C ILE A 180 6.32 -14.17 7.78
N GLN A 181 6.68 -12.90 7.56
CA GLN A 181 6.01 -11.75 8.22
C GLN A 181 4.58 -11.55 7.73
N LYS A 182 4.27 -12.04 6.53
CA LYS A 182 2.98 -11.97 5.83
C LYS A 182 2.30 -13.35 5.81
N SER A 183 2.36 -14.04 6.95
CA SER A 183 1.95 -15.45 7.10
C SER A 183 0.51 -15.74 6.67
N GLU A 184 -0.38 -14.75 6.74
CA GLU A 184 -1.77 -14.81 6.29
C GLU A 184 -1.93 -15.10 4.79
N HIS A 185 -0.85 -14.94 4.01
CA HIS A 185 -0.82 -15.27 2.58
C HIS A 185 -0.31 -16.69 2.29
N ILE A 186 0.20 -17.42 3.29
CA ILE A 186 0.71 -18.79 3.11
C ILE A 186 -0.47 -19.75 2.89
N GLY A 187 -0.35 -20.56 1.84
CA GLY A 187 -1.37 -21.47 1.34
C GLY A 187 -2.27 -20.85 0.26
N ASN A 188 -2.21 -19.53 0.03
CA ASN A 188 -3.18 -18.86 -0.84
C ASN A 188 -2.71 -18.77 -2.30
N ILE A 189 -3.70 -18.71 -3.20
CA ILE A 189 -3.50 -18.46 -4.64
C ILE A 189 -4.27 -17.19 -5.02
N TYR A 190 -3.60 -16.29 -5.73
CA TYR A 190 -4.21 -15.04 -6.22
C TYR A 190 -4.24 -15.00 -7.74
N LEU A 191 -5.38 -14.62 -8.30
CA LEU A 191 -5.50 -14.21 -9.70
C LEU A 191 -5.47 -12.69 -9.75
N SER A 192 -4.38 -12.14 -10.29
CA SER A 192 -4.16 -10.71 -10.43
C SER A 192 -4.32 -10.29 -11.88
N VAL A 193 -5.07 -9.23 -12.12
CA VAL A 193 -5.39 -8.78 -13.47
C VAL A 193 -5.29 -7.25 -13.51
N PRO A 194 -4.37 -6.67 -14.31
CA PRO A 194 -4.29 -5.22 -14.44
C PRO A 194 -5.50 -4.70 -15.23
N ASN A 195 -5.87 -3.43 -15.05
CA ASN A 195 -7.04 -2.85 -15.72
C ASN A 195 -7.02 -3.11 -17.25
N PRO A 196 -8.11 -3.64 -17.85
CA PRO A 196 -8.13 -4.02 -19.27
C PRO A 196 -8.22 -2.84 -20.25
N TYR A 197 -8.66 -1.67 -19.79
CA TYR A 197 -9.01 -0.55 -20.68
C TYR A 197 -7.89 0.48 -20.79
N PHE A 198 -7.18 0.74 -19.69
CA PHE A 198 -6.13 1.75 -19.63
C PHE A 198 -4.93 1.27 -18.82
N ARG A 199 -3.79 1.90 -19.08
CA ARG A 199 -2.51 1.67 -18.40
C ARG A 199 -2.35 2.57 -17.17
N GLU A 200 -2.83 3.80 -17.27
CA GLU A 200 -2.72 4.84 -16.24
C GLU A 200 -3.79 5.91 -16.53
N ILE A 201 -4.27 6.57 -15.47
CA ILE A 201 -5.11 7.77 -15.58
C ILE A 201 -4.43 8.83 -14.73
N ASP A 202 -3.95 9.87 -15.40
CA ASP A 202 -3.39 11.04 -14.75
C ASP A 202 -4.51 12.04 -14.49
N VAL A 203 -4.56 12.56 -13.27
CA VAL A 203 -5.55 13.53 -12.83
C VAL A 203 -4.84 14.71 -12.20
N SER A 204 -5.17 15.92 -12.64
CA SER A 204 -4.66 17.16 -12.04
C SER A 204 -5.77 18.20 -11.88
N LEU A 205 -5.61 19.05 -10.88
CA LEU A 205 -6.54 20.13 -10.58
C LEU A 205 -6.05 21.44 -11.21
N SER A 206 -6.93 22.09 -11.96
CA SER A 206 -6.83 23.50 -12.31
C SER A 206 -7.70 24.30 -11.36
N THR A 207 -7.19 25.42 -10.84
CA THR A 207 -7.93 26.34 -9.96
C THR A 207 -8.48 27.56 -10.70
N ASN A 208 -8.11 27.77 -11.97
CA ASN A 208 -8.63 28.87 -12.78
C ASN A 208 -8.68 28.52 -14.28
N PRO A 209 -9.83 28.05 -14.82
CA PRO A 209 -11.08 27.75 -14.10
C PRO A 209 -10.94 26.52 -13.19
N ILE A 210 -11.87 26.34 -12.24
CA ILE A 210 -11.90 25.17 -11.36
C ILE A 210 -12.35 23.95 -12.15
N CYS A 211 -11.41 23.08 -12.50
CA CYS A 211 -11.68 21.86 -13.24
C CYS A 211 -10.65 20.77 -12.93
N ILE A 212 -11.05 19.53 -13.16
CA ILE A 212 -10.15 18.38 -13.20
C ILE A 212 -9.73 18.18 -14.64
N PHE A 213 -8.43 18.27 -14.90
CA PHE A 213 -7.83 17.77 -16.12
C PHE A 213 -7.55 16.29 -15.95
N TYR A 214 -7.91 15.49 -16.94
CA TYR A 214 -7.58 14.08 -16.95
C TYR A 214 -6.90 13.67 -18.25
N LYS A 215 -6.02 12.68 -18.15
CA LYS A 215 -5.37 12.03 -19.29
C LYS A 215 -5.38 10.53 -19.07
N ILE A 216 -6.01 9.82 -20.00
CA ILE A 216 -6.15 8.37 -20.01
C ILE A 216 -5.10 7.81 -20.95
N LEU A 217 -4.16 7.05 -20.39
CA LEU A 217 -3.21 6.28 -21.19
C LEU A 217 -3.87 4.96 -21.58
N GLU A 218 -4.64 4.95 -22.67
CA GLU A 218 -5.35 3.77 -23.18
C GLU A 218 -4.39 2.61 -23.50
N ARG A 219 -4.93 1.38 -23.51
CA ARG A 219 -4.27 0.21 -24.09
C ARG A 219 -4.46 0.18 -25.61
N LYS A 220 -3.50 -0.39 -26.34
CA LYS A 220 -3.59 -0.62 -27.78
C LYS A 220 -4.87 -1.36 -28.12
N ASN A 221 -5.56 -0.86 -29.14
CA ASN A 221 -6.77 -1.45 -29.71
C ASN A 221 -7.95 -1.58 -28.71
N VAL A 222 -7.90 -0.91 -27.57
CA VAL A 222 -9.03 -0.83 -26.63
C VAL A 222 -9.54 0.60 -26.62
N SER A 223 -10.70 0.81 -27.23
CA SER A 223 -11.43 2.08 -27.17
C SER A 223 -12.86 1.78 -26.73
N GLU A 224 -13.10 1.91 -25.44
CA GLU A 224 -14.44 1.83 -24.85
C GLU A 224 -14.68 3.05 -23.98
N PRO A 225 -15.88 3.66 -24.02
CA PRO A 225 -16.20 4.79 -23.16
C PRO A 225 -16.16 4.38 -21.70
N LEU A 226 -15.62 5.26 -20.87
CA LEU A 226 -15.52 5.08 -19.42
C LEU A 226 -16.50 5.99 -18.70
N ILE A 227 -16.82 5.65 -17.47
CA ILE A 227 -17.70 6.44 -16.62
C ILE A 227 -16.93 6.83 -15.37
N PHE A 228 -16.71 8.12 -15.18
CA PHE A 228 -16.04 8.67 -13.99
C PHE A 228 -17.08 9.13 -12.98
N ARG A 229 -17.06 8.56 -11.78
CA ARG A 229 -17.80 9.07 -10.64
C ARG A 229 -16.82 9.79 -9.71
N ILE A 230 -16.98 11.11 -9.63
CA ILE A 230 -16.17 11.96 -8.76
C ILE A 230 -16.94 12.14 -7.45
N ILE A 231 -16.27 11.81 -6.36
CA ILE A 231 -16.76 12.02 -5.00
C ILE A 231 -15.79 13.00 -4.32
N ASP A 232 -16.31 14.08 -3.77
CA ASP A 232 -15.54 15.03 -2.99
C ASP A 232 -16.11 15.11 -1.57
N ARG A 233 -15.23 14.97 -0.57
CA ARG A 233 -15.61 14.96 0.85
C ARG A 233 -15.01 16.14 1.60
N HIS A 234 -15.85 16.82 2.36
CA HIS A 234 -15.48 17.89 3.27
C HIS A 234 -15.71 17.40 4.71
N GLY A 235 -14.67 16.82 5.31
CA GLY A 235 -14.81 16.03 6.55
C GLY A 235 -15.73 14.82 6.31
N GLU A 236 -16.77 14.68 7.13
CA GLU A 236 -17.77 13.60 7.01
C GLU A 236 -18.84 13.87 5.93
N ALA A 237 -18.91 15.10 5.38
CA ALA A 237 -19.91 15.48 4.40
C ALA A 237 -19.46 15.21 2.97
N ILE A 238 -20.41 14.90 2.08
CA ILE A 238 -20.17 14.77 0.63
C ILE A 238 -20.56 16.09 -0.04
N ALA A 239 -19.59 16.78 -0.61
CA ALA A 239 -19.80 18.07 -1.30
C ALA A 239 -20.12 17.88 -2.79
N LEU A 240 -19.63 16.79 -3.38
CA LEU A 240 -19.94 16.38 -4.75
C LEU A 240 -20.01 14.86 -4.82
N ASP A 241 -21.02 14.34 -5.50
CA ASP A 241 -21.09 12.94 -5.95
C ASP A 241 -21.78 12.94 -7.31
N LYS A 242 -20.98 12.90 -8.38
CA LYS A 242 -21.50 13.04 -9.73
C LYS A 242 -20.76 12.14 -10.70
N THR A 243 -21.53 11.62 -11.64
CA THR A 243 -21.07 10.76 -12.72
C THR A 243 -20.91 11.54 -14.02
N PHE A 244 -19.84 11.25 -14.76
CA PHE A 244 -19.47 11.88 -16.02
C PHE A 244 -19.12 10.79 -17.03
N GLU A 245 -19.73 10.86 -18.21
CA GLU A 245 -19.36 10.00 -19.33
C GLU A 245 -18.07 10.53 -19.99
N ILE A 246 -17.12 9.63 -20.19
CA ILE A 246 -15.79 9.95 -20.70
C ILE A 246 -15.65 9.37 -22.09
N GLN A 247 -15.63 10.25 -23.09
CA GLN A 247 -15.50 9.90 -24.51
C GLN A 247 -14.11 10.20 -25.07
N ASN A 248 -13.42 11.19 -24.49
CA ASN A 248 -12.10 11.62 -24.91
C ASN A 248 -11.04 11.08 -23.95
N SER A 249 -9.87 10.70 -24.47
CA SER A 249 -8.73 10.29 -23.66
C SER A 249 -8.07 11.44 -22.91
N ILE A 250 -8.27 12.68 -23.36
CA ILE A 250 -7.79 13.90 -22.71
C ILE A 250 -8.92 14.92 -22.72
N ASP A 251 -9.35 15.38 -21.55
CA ASP A 251 -10.36 16.43 -21.43
C ASP A 251 -10.34 17.08 -20.04
N LEU A 252 -11.28 18.00 -19.83
CA LEU A 252 -11.53 18.68 -18.56
C LEU A 252 -12.95 18.44 -18.06
N ILE A 253 -13.08 18.22 -16.75
CA ILE A 253 -14.36 18.15 -16.04
C ILE A 253 -14.47 19.39 -15.16
N LYS A 254 -15.44 20.26 -15.46
CA LYS A 254 -15.71 21.45 -14.64
C LYS A 254 -16.27 21.02 -13.28
N LEU A 255 -15.65 21.54 -12.22
CA LEU A 255 -16.13 21.33 -10.86
C LEU A 255 -16.88 22.57 -10.34
N PRO A 256 -17.89 22.39 -9.48
CA PRO A 256 -18.61 23.51 -8.88
C PRO A 256 -17.78 24.27 -7.82
N HIS A 257 -16.78 23.62 -7.23
CA HIS A 257 -15.87 24.16 -6.22
C HIS A 257 -14.53 23.41 -6.28
N GLU A 258 -13.54 23.93 -5.55
CA GLU A 258 -12.23 23.30 -5.41
C GLU A 258 -12.36 22.06 -4.51
N PRO A 259 -11.91 20.87 -4.94
CA PRO A 259 -12.10 19.67 -4.16
C PRO A 259 -11.18 19.62 -2.94
N HIS A 260 -11.69 19.11 -1.83
CA HIS A 260 -10.89 18.90 -0.62
C HIS A 260 -10.31 17.48 -0.59
N LEU A 261 -11.17 16.46 -0.53
CA LEU A 261 -10.77 15.07 -0.51
C LEU A 261 -11.40 14.36 -1.70
N PHE A 262 -10.64 14.34 -2.79
CA PHE A 262 -11.06 13.85 -4.09
C PHE A 262 -10.91 12.33 -4.19
N GLU A 263 -12.00 11.64 -4.46
CA GLU A 263 -12.06 10.22 -4.78
C GLU A 263 -12.60 10.06 -6.21
N LEU A 264 -11.91 9.27 -7.02
CA LEU A 264 -12.35 8.94 -8.38
C LEU A 264 -12.67 7.45 -8.47
N ARG A 265 -13.90 7.13 -8.86
CA ARG A 265 -14.31 5.76 -9.20
C ARG A 265 -14.52 5.67 -10.71
N ILE A 266 -13.97 4.62 -11.31
CA ILE A 266 -14.00 4.43 -12.76
C ILE A 266 -14.79 3.17 -13.06
N TYR A 267 -15.82 3.31 -13.86
CA TYR A 267 -16.69 2.23 -14.30
C TYR A 267 -16.55 1.98 -15.80
N ASN A 268 -16.75 0.73 -16.21
CA ASN A 268 -16.93 0.40 -17.62
C ASN A 268 -18.36 0.76 -18.11
N LYS A 269 -18.64 0.54 -19.39
CA LYS A 269 -19.97 0.76 -20.00
C LYS A 269 -21.09 -0.10 -19.40
N GLU A 270 -20.75 -1.19 -18.72
CA GLU A 270 -21.67 -2.13 -18.06
C GLU A 270 -21.97 -1.70 -16.60
N ASN A 271 -21.42 -0.56 -16.16
CA ASN A 271 -21.45 -0.06 -14.78
C ASN A 271 -20.72 -0.94 -13.76
N ASP A 272 -19.78 -1.78 -14.19
CA ASP A 272 -18.87 -2.48 -13.29
C ASP A 272 -17.75 -1.52 -12.87
N LEU A 273 -17.46 -1.47 -11.57
CA LEU A 273 -16.30 -0.75 -11.07
C LEU A 273 -15.03 -1.47 -11.52
N ILE A 274 -14.08 -0.73 -12.10
CA ILE A 274 -12.85 -1.32 -12.68
C ILE A 274 -11.57 -0.66 -12.17
N ALA A 275 -11.68 0.49 -11.52
CA ALA A 275 -10.58 1.13 -10.81
C ALA A 275 -11.09 2.18 -9.82
N ILE A 276 -10.25 2.51 -8.85
CA ILE A 276 -10.48 3.53 -7.84
C ILE A 276 -9.21 4.38 -7.74
N GLN A 277 -9.32 5.68 -7.57
CA GLN A 277 -8.27 6.52 -7.02
C GLN A 277 -8.70 6.86 -5.60
N GLU A 278 -7.92 6.41 -4.62
CA GLU A 278 -8.25 6.61 -3.21
C GLU A 278 -8.35 8.10 -2.87
N PRO A 279 -9.16 8.45 -1.85
CA PRO A 279 -9.38 9.84 -1.47
C PRO A 279 -8.05 10.57 -1.25
N ALA A 280 -7.79 11.62 -2.03
CA ALA A 280 -6.52 12.34 -2.02
C ALA A 280 -6.72 13.85 -2.14
N THR A 281 -5.75 14.62 -1.65
CA THR A 281 -5.69 16.08 -1.79
C THR A 281 -4.73 16.45 -2.92
N PHE A 282 -5.04 17.50 -3.68
CA PHE A 282 -4.11 18.04 -4.67
C PHE A 282 -3.03 18.90 -4.00
N VAL A 283 -1.78 18.78 -4.45
CA VAL A 283 -0.68 19.64 -3.99
C VAL A 283 -0.90 21.05 -4.51
N LYS A 284 -1.04 22.02 -3.58
CA LYS A 284 -1.34 23.42 -3.91
C LYS A 284 -0.09 24.32 -3.88
N THR A 285 0.76 24.11 -2.88
CA THR A 285 1.95 24.93 -2.64
C THR A 285 3.10 24.09 -2.13
N ILE A 286 4.31 24.42 -2.56
CA ILE A 286 5.54 23.83 -2.04
C ILE A 286 6.36 24.98 -1.44
N GLN A 287 6.68 24.87 -0.16
CA GLN A 287 7.56 25.81 0.53
C GLN A 287 8.90 25.13 0.78
N LEU A 288 9.97 25.69 0.24
CA LEU A 288 11.34 25.20 0.41
C LEU A 288 12.10 26.16 1.32
N GLY A 289 12.44 25.71 2.52
CA GLY A 289 13.34 26.42 3.42
C GLY A 289 14.77 25.92 3.24
N MET A 290 15.70 26.83 2.99
CA MET A 290 17.14 26.52 2.91
C MET A 290 17.87 27.23 4.05
N SER A 291 18.73 26.48 4.74
CA SER A 291 19.62 27.02 5.77
C SER A 291 21.06 26.87 5.28
N ILE A 292 21.73 27.99 5.08
CA ILE A 292 23.12 28.02 4.59
C ILE A 292 24.03 28.31 5.77
N LYS A 293 25.09 27.51 5.94
CA LYS A 293 26.14 27.76 6.93
C LYS A 293 26.80 29.11 6.63
N ARG A 294 26.63 30.09 7.52
CA ARG A 294 27.14 31.46 7.33
C ARG A 294 28.54 31.63 7.90
N ALA A 295 28.80 31.07 9.08
CA ALA A 295 30.10 31.17 9.72
C ALA A 295 30.25 30.13 10.83
N ASP A 296 31.49 29.83 11.18
CA ASP A 296 31.85 29.08 12.38
C ASP A 296 32.16 30.03 13.53
N PHE A 297 31.45 29.89 14.64
CA PHE A 297 31.67 30.67 15.85
C PHE A 297 32.53 29.88 16.81
N HIS A 298 33.70 30.42 17.09
CA HIS A 298 34.63 29.87 18.07
C HIS A 298 34.27 30.42 19.44
N VAL A 299 33.61 29.60 20.26
CA VAL A 299 33.19 29.95 21.62
C VAL A 299 34.19 29.39 22.60
N GLN A 300 34.94 30.28 23.27
CA GLN A 300 35.83 29.90 24.35
C GLN A 300 35.08 29.96 25.68
N VAL A 301 34.94 28.81 26.33
CA VAL A 301 34.35 28.69 27.67
C VAL A 301 35.47 28.52 28.68
N GLY A 302 35.60 29.49 29.58
CA GLY A 302 36.52 29.39 30.71
C GLY A 302 36.05 28.34 31.69
N THR A 303 36.89 27.33 31.96
CA THR A 303 36.67 26.35 33.02
C THR A 303 37.81 26.39 34.02
N ASP A 304 37.60 25.86 35.22
CA ASP A 304 38.60 25.86 36.31
C ASP A 304 39.93 25.18 35.95
N LYS A 305 40.00 24.46 34.82
CA LYS A 305 41.20 23.78 34.28
C LYS A 305 41.78 24.46 33.03
N GLY A 306 41.31 25.66 32.67
CA GLY A 306 41.71 26.42 31.48
C GLY A 306 40.57 26.63 30.48
N ASN A 307 40.83 27.45 29.46
CA ASN A 307 39.84 27.77 28.42
C ASN A 307 39.69 26.58 27.46
N LYS A 308 38.44 26.13 27.25
CA LYS A 308 38.10 25.18 26.20
C LYS A 308 37.38 25.90 25.07
N GLU A 309 37.84 25.69 23.85
CA GLU A 309 37.23 26.26 22.64
C GLU A 309 36.31 25.24 21.98
N TYR A 310 35.09 25.67 21.66
CA TYR A 310 34.10 24.91 20.91
C TYR A 310 33.79 25.67 19.62
N VAL A 311 33.74 24.96 18.50
CA VAL A 311 33.28 25.51 17.23
C VAL A 311 31.80 25.24 17.09
N VAL A 312 30.99 26.29 17.03
CA VAL A 312 29.55 26.23 16.81
C VAL A 312 29.26 26.73 15.40
N GLU A 313 28.73 25.85 14.57
CA GLU A 313 28.33 26.19 13.21
C GLU A 313 27.07 27.07 13.25
N ASN A 314 27.16 28.29 12.70
CA ASN A 314 26.00 29.18 12.59
C ASN A 314 25.41 29.09 11.19
N PHE A 315 24.15 28.68 11.13
CA PHE A 315 23.37 28.62 9.91
C PHE A 315 22.43 29.82 9.83
N GLY A 316 22.46 30.52 8.70
CA GLY A 316 21.47 31.53 8.39
C GLY A 316 20.29 30.90 7.67
N ILE A 317 19.08 31.27 8.09
CA ILE A 317 17.85 30.94 7.37
C ILE A 317 17.74 31.91 6.19
N GLU A 318 17.68 31.41 4.96
CA GLU A 318 17.29 32.22 3.81
C GLU A 318 15.77 32.29 3.69
N GLU A 319 15.27 33.34 2.99
CA GLU A 319 13.86 33.45 2.68
C GLU A 319 13.39 32.19 1.96
N SER A 320 12.32 31.58 2.47
CA SER A 320 11.80 30.35 1.89
C SER A 320 11.28 30.60 0.47
N LEU A 321 11.72 29.78 -0.49
CA LEU A 321 11.14 29.78 -1.81
C LEU A 321 9.74 29.18 -1.74
N LEU A 322 8.73 29.98 -2.08
CA LEU A 322 7.34 29.56 -2.10
C LEU A 322 6.89 29.39 -3.57
N ILE A 323 6.57 28.15 -3.94
CA ILE A 323 5.98 27.80 -5.22
C ILE A 323 4.47 27.63 -5.03
N GLY A 324 3.69 28.38 -5.80
CA GLY A 324 2.22 28.40 -5.70
C GLY A 324 1.69 29.56 -4.84
N LYS A 325 0.36 29.63 -4.70
CA LYS A 325 -0.31 30.66 -3.88
C LYS A 325 -1.01 30.01 -2.68
N PRO A 326 -0.56 30.27 -1.45
CA PRO A 326 -1.26 29.77 -0.27
C PRO A 326 -2.61 30.47 -0.17
N GLN A 327 -3.67 29.67 -0.03
CA GLN A 327 -5.01 30.19 0.28
C GLN A 327 -5.03 30.53 1.78
N SER A 328 -5.29 31.79 2.11
CA SER A 328 -5.39 32.24 3.51
C SER A 328 -6.65 31.72 4.21
N PHE A 329 -7.68 31.38 3.42
CA PHE A 329 -8.94 30.82 3.89
C PHE A 329 -9.45 29.82 2.86
N ASN A 330 -9.81 28.63 3.34
CA ASN A 330 -10.44 27.58 2.56
C ASN A 330 -11.75 27.21 3.28
N ALA A 331 -12.89 27.49 2.63
CA ALA A 331 -14.21 27.32 3.24
C ALA A 331 -14.55 25.82 3.39
N GLU A 332 -14.01 25.00 2.49
CA GLU A 332 -14.18 23.57 2.41
C GLU A 332 -13.58 22.85 3.63
N CYS A 333 -12.48 23.37 4.19
CA CYS A 333 -11.83 22.87 5.42
C CYS A 333 -12.29 23.57 6.71
N TYR A 334 -13.19 24.57 6.65
CA TYR A 334 -13.49 25.43 7.80
C TYR A 334 -14.00 24.65 9.02
N PHE A 335 -14.99 23.78 8.81
CA PHE A 335 -15.61 23.02 9.89
C PHE A 335 -14.68 21.96 10.48
N GLU A 336 -13.90 21.29 9.62
CA GLU A 336 -12.93 20.28 10.05
C GLU A 336 -11.82 20.89 10.90
N ASN A 337 -11.26 22.03 10.47
CA ASN A 337 -10.26 22.76 11.25
C ASN A 337 -10.80 23.18 12.61
N ALA A 338 -12.02 23.70 12.66
CA ALA A 338 -12.68 24.06 13.92
C ALA A 338 -12.95 22.81 14.80
N GLU A 339 -13.24 21.66 14.20
CA GLU A 339 -13.41 20.41 14.92
C GLU A 339 -12.09 19.84 15.45
N ASN A 340 -11.01 19.86 14.68
CA ASN A 340 -9.68 19.44 15.12
C ASN A 340 -9.16 20.30 16.27
N GLN A 341 -9.35 21.63 16.21
CA GLN A 341 -9.07 22.52 17.34
C GLN A 341 -9.89 22.16 18.58
N ARG A 342 -11.17 21.81 18.40
CA ARG A 342 -12.03 21.34 19.50
C ARG A 342 -11.63 19.95 20.02
N LYS A 343 -11.16 19.04 19.15
CA LYS A 343 -10.63 17.72 19.54
C LYS A 343 -9.42 17.88 20.45
N HIS A 344 -8.45 18.72 20.08
CA HIS A 344 -7.31 19.04 20.95
C HIS A 344 -7.78 19.49 22.34
N HIS A 345 -8.73 20.44 22.39
CA HIS A 345 -9.28 20.93 23.65
C HIS A 345 -10.09 19.87 24.42
N LYS A 346 -10.76 18.93 23.71
CA LYS A 346 -11.45 17.79 24.32
C LYS A 346 -10.47 16.75 24.86
N HIS A 347 -9.40 16.41 24.14
CA HIS A 347 -8.35 15.50 24.59
C HIS A 347 -7.62 16.06 25.82
N GLU A 348 -7.34 17.37 25.82
CA GLU A 348 -6.80 18.08 26.98
C GLU A 348 -7.76 18.05 28.17
N LYS A 349 -9.06 18.31 27.95
CA LYS A 349 -10.09 18.23 29.00
C LYS A 349 -10.31 16.82 29.54
N ARG A 350 -10.26 15.81 28.67
CA ARG A 350 -10.34 14.39 29.03
C ARG A 350 -9.04 13.85 29.61
N LYS A 351 -7.98 14.68 29.63
CA LYS A 351 -6.64 14.31 30.12
C LYS A 351 -6.04 13.12 29.37
N GLU A 352 -6.47 12.88 28.14
CA GLU A 352 -5.89 11.89 27.23
C GLU A 352 -4.53 12.36 26.71
N PHE A 353 -4.34 13.67 26.58
CA PHE A 353 -3.05 14.33 26.34
C PHE A 353 -2.93 15.55 27.25
N ILE A 354 -1.82 15.68 27.97
CA ILE A 354 -1.57 16.79 28.88
C ILE A 354 -0.30 17.51 28.42
N PHE A 355 -0.46 18.75 27.97
CA PHE A 355 0.67 19.54 27.51
C PHE A 355 1.19 20.45 28.62
N PHE A 356 2.48 20.32 28.91
CA PHE A 356 3.21 21.32 29.70
C PHE A 356 4.06 22.13 28.74
N PRO A 357 3.74 23.43 28.51
CA PRO A 357 4.64 24.28 27.73
C PRO A 357 5.97 24.34 28.49
N GLY A 358 7.10 24.09 27.82
CA GLY A 358 8.40 24.03 28.46
C GLY A 358 8.66 25.24 29.37
N ALA A 359 9.08 24.99 30.62
CA ALA A 359 9.29 26.04 31.61
C ALA A 359 10.49 26.93 31.22
N LYS A 360 10.30 28.25 31.26
CA LYS A 360 11.36 29.25 31.03
C LYS A 360 11.98 29.73 32.33
N SER A 361 11.42 29.34 33.49
CA SER A 361 11.93 29.65 34.82
C SER A 361 11.70 28.51 35.82
N GLU A 362 12.49 28.50 36.91
CA GLU A 362 12.37 27.50 37.98
C GLU A 362 11.03 27.58 38.73
N LEU A 363 10.42 28.78 38.74
CA LEU A 363 9.09 29.02 39.29
C LEU A 363 8.01 28.33 38.44
N GLU A 364 8.05 28.52 37.11
CA GLU A 364 7.15 27.85 36.17
C GLU A 364 7.30 26.33 36.22
N LYS A 365 8.53 25.83 36.32
CA LYS A 365 8.83 24.40 36.44
C LYS A 365 8.19 23.80 37.70
N SER A 366 8.26 24.51 38.82
CA SER A 366 7.64 24.09 40.08
C SER A 366 6.11 24.10 39.99
N GLN A 367 5.52 25.11 39.34
CA GLN A 367 4.09 25.19 39.10
C GLN A 367 3.58 24.07 38.17
N PHE A 368 4.31 23.76 37.09
CA PHE A 368 3.96 22.65 36.20
C PHE A 368 4.06 21.29 36.89
N LYS A 369 5.06 21.10 37.76
CA LYS A 369 5.20 19.87 38.55
C LYS A 369 4.02 19.65 39.51
N GLU A 370 3.57 20.69 40.21
CA GLU A 370 2.39 20.58 41.10
C GLU A 370 1.09 20.39 40.30
N ARG A 371 0.97 21.04 39.15
CA ARG A 371 -0.16 20.83 38.23
C ARG A 371 -0.17 19.39 37.70
N ALA A 372 0.98 18.83 37.32
CA ALA A 372 1.11 17.44 36.87
C ALA A 372 0.68 16.44 37.95
N LYS A 373 1.16 16.62 39.20
CA LYS A 373 0.75 15.78 40.33
C LYS A 373 -0.77 15.79 40.56
N THR A 374 -1.39 16.96 40.43
CA THR A 374 -2.84 17.12 40.61
C THR A 374 -3.59 16.40 39.50
N ILE A 375 -3.16 16.57 38.25
CA ILE A 375 -3.79 15.93 37.09
C ILE A 375 -3.67 14.40 37.15
N ILE A 376 -2.50 13.86 37.51
CA ILE A 376 -2.29 12.42 37.68
C ILE A 376 -3.20 11.85 38.78
N ARG A 377 -3.30 12.53 39.93
CA ARG A 377 -4.20 12.12 41.02
C ARG A 377 -5.65 12.06 40.57
N ASP A 378 -6.10 13.06 39.83
CA ASP A 378 -7.47 13.07 39.31
C ASP A 378 -7.73 11.94 38.30
N ILE A 379 -6.76 11.59 37.44
CA ILE A 379 -6.87 10.47 36.49
C ILE A 379 -7.02 9.15 37.25
N LEU A 380 -6.14 8.91 38.22
CA LEU A 380 -6.17 7.70 39.06
C LEU A 380 -7.47 7.57 39.84
N ASN A 381 -8.03 8.69 40.30
CA ASN A 381 -9.30 8.70 41.02
C ASN A 381 -10.52 8.47 40.10
N GLN A 382 -10.38 8.65 38.79
CA GLN A 382 -11.46 8.50 37.80
C GLN A 382 -11.36 7.18 37.02
N SER A 383 -10.23 6.48 37.06
CA SER A 383 -10.02 5.21 36.35
C SER A 383 -10.63 4.02 37.11
N ASN A 384 -11.48 3.25 36.43
CA ASN A 384 -12.05 1.99 36.95
C ASN A 384 -11.19 0.74 36.61
N ASP A 385 -10.11 0.92 35.84
CA ASP A 385 -9.24 -0.14 35.31
C ASP A 385 -7.74 0.27 35.37
N SER A 386 -6.84 -0.63 34.98
CA SER A 386 -5.38 -0.41 34.93
C SER A 386 -4.97 0.78 34.05
N CYS A 387 -4.28 1.76 34.64
CA CYS A 387 -3.75 2.94 33.94
C CYS A 387 -2.22 2.82 33.74
N TYR A 388 -1.75 2.98 32.50
CA TYR A 388 -0.33 3.02 32.16
C TYR A 388 0.07 4.46 31.82
N ILE A 389 1.09 4.98 32.51
CA ILE A 389 1.65 6.32 32.27
C ILE A 389 2.97 6.14 31.51
N CYS A 390 3.02 6.69 30.30
CA CYS A 390 4.23 6.70 29.47
C CYS A 390 4.78 8.13 29.39
N ASP A 391 6.09 8.29 29.50
CA ASP A 391 6.83 9.55 29.35
C ASP A 391 7.61 9.50 28.03
N TYR A 392 7.59 10.58 27.24
CA TYR A 392 8.15 10.64 25.88
C TYR A 392 9.03 11.87 25.66
#